data_AF-A0A962NC30-F1
#
_entry.id   AF-A0A962NC30-F1
#
_cell.length_a   1.000
_cell.length_b   1.000
_cell.length_c   1.000
_cell.angle_alpha   90.00
_cell.angle_beta   90.00
_cell.angle_gamma   90.00
#
_symmetry.space_group_name_H-M   'P 1'
#
loop_
_entity.id
_entity.type
_entity.pdbx_description
1 polymer ?
#
loop_
_entity_poly.entity_id
_entity_poly.type
_entity_poly.pdbx_seq_one_letter_code
_entity_poly.pdbx_strand_id
1 'polypeptide(L)'
;SLEEQRERYARIEPRLWGPVLRWFIRQPFTLALLGVPRAQRALIEAQFPGGVPAYVQDKLRYLLTELPIRDNYFWRVYLTGSYTADCCPNYLRAEHQATLQARVDRLRVHTTSLSGFLQAQQQRYSHYVLLDHQDWMAAHAPEALSEEWRLILQSSTEGARILMRSAGLDMDFLPDFVRERLEADQSGAAHWHQRDRVGTYGSVLSAGLRPATA
;
A
#
# COMPACT_ATOMS: atom_id res chain seq x y z
N SER A 1 11.99 24.47 -0.91
CA SER A 1 11.56 23.84 -2.19
C SER A 1 12.00 22.38 -2.22
N LEU A 2 11.68 21.58 -3.25
CA LEU A 2 12.26 20.22 -3.37
C LEU A 2 13.79 20.27 -3.52
N GLU A 3 14.32 21.27 -4.21
CA GLU A 3 15.77 21.50 -4.34
C GLU A 3 16.44 21.70 -2.98
N GLU A 4 15.90 22.61 -2.15
CA GLU A 4 16.39 22.81 -0.79
C GLU A 4 16.27 21.54 0.07
N GLN A 5 15.22 20.75 -0.14
CA GLN A 5 15.03 19.47 0.55
C GLN A 5 16.14 18.47 0.19
N ARG A 6 16.47 18.36 -1.10
CA ARG A 6 17.58 17.54 -1.61
C ARG A 6 18.92 17.98 -1.03
N GLU A 7 19.20 19.28 -1.02
CA GLU A 7 20.44 19.83 -0.44
C GLU A 7 20.58 19.53 1.05
N ARG A 8 19.49 19.68 1.81
CA ARG A 8 19.48 19.37 3.25
C ARG A 8 19.67 17.87 3.49
N TYR A 9 18.98 17.02 2.74
CA TYR A 9 19.11 15.57 2.88
C TYR A 9 20.53 15.09 2.55
N ALA A 10 21.18 15.63 1.51
CA ALA A 10 22.56 15.29 1.15
C ALA A 10 23.57 15.52 2.30
N ARG A 11 23.32 16.49 3.19
CA ARG A 11 24.16 16.75 4.37
C ARG A 11 23.86 15.79 5.54
N ILE A 12 22.63 15.27 5.61
CA ILE A 12 22.15 14.39 6.67
C ILE A 12 22.47 12.93 6.35
N GLU A 13 22.30 12.52 5.09
CA GLU A 13 22.35 11.14 4.64
C GLU A 13 23.62 10.38 5.10
N PRO A 14 24.84 10.93 4.95
CA PRO A 14 26.05 10.22 5.38
C PRO A 14 26.12 9.97 6.88
N ARG A 15 25.49 10.83 7.69
CA ARG A 15 25.44 10.71 9.16
C ARG A 15 24.31 9.78 9.60
N LEU A 16 23.19 9.81 8.89
CA LEU A 16 22.05 8.95 9.13
C LEU A 16 22.42 7.48 8.87
N TRP A 17 23.04 7.20 7.72
CA TRP A 17 23.34 5.85 7.27
C TRP A 17 24.70 5.31 7.72
N GLY A 18 25.02 5.54 8.99
CA GLY A 18 26.19 4.97 9.65
C GLY A 18 26.08 3.45 9.87
N PRO A 19 27.20 2.79 10.23
CA PRO A 19 27.23 1.34 10.45
C PRO A 19 26.26 0.86 11.53
N VAL A 20 25.99 1.69 12.55
CA VAL A 20 25.05 1.38 13.65
C VAL A 20 23.61 1.28 13.13
N LEU A 21 23.13 2.28 12.38
CA LEU A 21 21.76 2.27 11.85
C LEU A 21 21.56 1.13 10.85
N ARG A 22 22.56 0.91 9.97
CA ARG A 22 22.53 -0.22 9.03
C ARG A 22 22.47 -1.55 9.77
N TRP A 23 23.23 -1.71 10.84
CA TRP A 23 23.18 -2.93 11.66
C TRP A 23 21.81 -3.11 12.34
N PHE A 24 21.21 -2.02 12.85
CA PHE A 24 19.90 -2.06 13.49
C PHE A 24 18.77 -2.44 12.51
N ILE A 25 18.77 -1.89 11.29
CA ILE A 25 17.77 -2.19 10.25
C ILE A 25 17.90 -3.63 9.71
N ARG A 26 19.12 -4.21 9.75
CA ARG A 26 19.35 -5.63 9.40
C ARG A 26 18.71 -6.60 10.39
N GLN A 27 18.38 -6.15 11.60
CA GLN A 27 17.86 -7.05 12.62
C GLN A 27 16.42 -7.48 12.27
N PRO A 28 16.10 -8.79 12.30
CA PRO A 28 14.77 -9.31 11.98
C PRO A 28 13.65 -8.68 12.82
N PHE A 29 13.96 -8.36 14.08
CA PHE A 29 13.02 -7.78 15.04
C PHE A 29 12.65 -6.32 14.71
N THR A 30 13.61 -5.53 14.23
CA THR A 30 13.41 -4.12 13.87
C THR A 30 12.37 -3.96 12.78
N LEU A 31 12.43 -4.82 11.75
CA LEU A 31 11.49 -4.78 10.63
C LEU A 31 10.10 -5.25 11.04
N ALA A 32 10.02 -6.26 11.91
CA ALA A 32 8.74 -6.69 12.47
C ALA A 32 8.07 -5.57 13.29
N LEU A 33 8.84 -4.79 14.06
CA LEU A 33 8.35 -3.59 14.76
C LEU A 33 7.92 -2.46 13.81
N LEU A 34 8.55 -2.37 12.63
CA LEU A 34 8.15 -1.46 11.56
C LEU A 34 6.97 -2.00 10.73
N GLY A 35 6.35 -3.11 11.15
CA GLY A 35 5.20 -3.71 10.50
C GLY A 35 5.52 -4.47 9.21
N VAL A 36 6.80 -4.77 8.94
CA VAL A 36 7.23 -5.51 7.75
C VAL A 36 7.22 -7.02 8.04
N PRO A 37 6.33 -7.82 7.43
CA PRO A 37 6.28 -9.27 7.65
C PRO A 37 7.54 -9.99 7.15
N ARG A 38 7.83 -11.17 7.71
CA ARG A 38 8.99 -12.00 7.30
C ARG A 38 8.99 -12.35 5.82
N ALA A 39 7.81 -12.56 5.22
CA ALA A 39 7.67 -12.87 3.80
C ALA A 39 8.09 -11.68 2.91
N GLN A 40 7.65 -10.47 3.26
CA GLN A 40 8.07 -9.24 2.56
C GLN A 40 9.58 -9.01 2.67
N ARG A 41 10.16 -9.28 3.84
CA ARG A 41 11.61 -9.21 4.03
C ARG A 41 12.36 -10.17 3.10
N ALA A 42 11.95 -11.44 3.06
CA ALA A 42 12.60 -12.45 2.20
C ALA A 42 12.54 -12.05 0.72
N LEU A 43 11.42 -11.46 0.29
CA LEU A 43 11.25 -10.93 -1.06
C LEU A 43 12.21 -9.77 -1.35
N ILE A 44 12.35 -8.82 -0.42
CA ILE A 44 13.32 -7.70 -0.54
C ILE A 44 14.76 -8.22 -0.58
N GLU A 45 15.12 -9.18 0.28
CA GLU A 45 16.46 -9.77 0.31
C GLU A 45 16.80 -10.53 -0.98
N ALA A 46 15.81 -11.15 -1.62
CA ALA A 46 15.99 -11.86 -2.89
C ALA A 46 16.07 -10.93 -4.11
N GLN A 47 15.31 -9.82 -4.11
CA GLN A 47 15.13 -8.99 -5.31
C GLN A 47 15.97 -7.70 -5.30
N PHE A 48 16.42 -7.21 -4.14
CA PHE A 48 17.09 -5.91 -4.04
C PHE A 48 18.60 -6.04 -3.76
N PRO A 49 19.48 -5.57 -4.67
CA PRO A 49 20.92 -5.53 -4.43
C PRO A 49 21.25 -4.72 -3.16
N GLY A 50 21.95 -5.34 -2.21
CA GLY A 50 22.26 -4.72 -0.90
C GLY A 50 21.22 -5.00 0.20
N GLY A 51 20.17 -5.77 -0.11
CA GLY A 51 19.17 -6.28 0.83
C GLY A 51 18.35 -5.17 1.50
N VAL A 52 17.73 -5.51 2.63
CA VAL A 52 16.84 -4.61 3.38
C VAL A 52 17.43 -3.22 3.64
N PRO A 53 18.69 -3.05 4.11
CA PRO A 53 19.19 -1.72 4.44
C PRO A 53 19.31 -0.82 3.23
N ALA A 54 19.71 -1.37 2.08
CA ALA A 54 19.78 -0.61 0.83
C ALA A 54 18.37 -0.22 0.35
N TYR A 55 17.41 -1.14 0.42
CA TYR A 55 16.02 -0.87 0.11
C TYR A 55 15.43 0.25 0.99
N VAL A 56 15.59 0.16 2.31
CA VAL A 56 15.09 1.19 3.25
C VAL A 56 15.81 2.53 3.00
N GLN A 57 17.10 2.51 2.69
CA GLN A 57 17.85 3.70 2.32
C GLN A 57 17.33 4.37 1.05
N ASP A 58 17.10 3.61 -0.01
CA ASP A 58 16.60 4.15 -1.27
C ASP A 58 15.17 4.68 -1.13
N LYS A 59 14.30 3.98 -0.39
CA LYS A 59 12.94 4.47 -0.09
C LYS A 59 12.97 5.75 0.75
N LEU A 60 13.77 5.79 1.81
CA LEU A 60 13.93 7.00 2.63
C LEU A 60 14.50 8.16 1.82
N ARG A 61 15.50 7.91 0.95
CA ARG A 61 16.03 8.91 0.04
C ARG A 61 14.91 9.47 -0.82
N TYR A 62 14.19 8.61 -1.56
CA TYR A 62 13.08 9.03 -2.42
C TYR A 62 12.04 9.88 -1.68
N LEU A 63 11.61 9.45 -0.48
CA LEU A 63 10.62 10.17 0.32
C LEU A 63 11.13 11.55 0.79
N LEU A 64 12.42 11.65 1.10
CA LEU A 64 13.07 12.86 1.58
C LEU A 64 13.67 13.72 0.46
N THR A 65 13.61 13.31 -0.80
CA THR A 65 14.16 14.08 -1.93
C THR A 65 13.16 14.36 -3.05
N GLU A 66 12.24 13.43 -3.33
CA GLU A 66 11.34 13.49 -4.48
C GLU A 66 9.91 13.87 -4.09
N LEU A 67 9.51 13.64 -2.84
CA LEU A 67 8.20 14.04 -2.33
C LEU A 67 8.29 15.26 -1.41
N PRO A 68 7.35 16.22 -1.48
CA PRO A 68 7.32 17.34 -0.55
C PRO A 68 7.08 16.84 0.89
N ILE A 69 8.12 16.84 1.72
CA ILE A 69 8.03 16.33 3.10
C ILE A 69 7.04 17.15 3.95
N ARG A 70 6.90 18.44 3.64
CA ARG A 70 5.94 19.35 4.28
C ARG A 70 4.49 18.89 4.14
N ASP A 71 4.18 18.17 3.06
CA ASP A 71 2.83 17.71 2.72
C ASP A 71 2.64 16.21 3.09
N ASN A 72 3.64 15.60 3.72
CA ASN A 72 3.67 14.18 4.04
C ASN A 72 3.33 13.91 5.52
N TYR A 73 2.02 13.86 5.82
CA TYR A 73 1.55 13.65 7.18
C TYR A 73 1.93 12.28 7.77
N PHE A 74 2.21 11.27 6.94
CA PHE A 74 2.65 9.95 7.44
C PHE A 74 4.01 10.07 8.14
N TRP A 75 4.96 10.75 7.49
CA TRP A 75 6.30 10.96 8.03
C TRP A 75 6.36 12.06 9.08
N ARG A 76 5.46 13.05 9.01
CA ARG A 76 5.37 14.11 10.02
C ARG A 76 5.22 13.56 11.43
N VAL A 77 4.33 12.59 11.65
CA VAL A 77 4.11 12.01 12.99
C VAL A 77 5.36 11.31 13.50
N TYR A 78 6.05 10.55 12.65
CA TYR A 78 7.30 9.90 13.04
C TYR A 78 8.40 10.90 13.43
N LEU A 79 8.44 12.07 12.78
CA LEU A 79 9.48 13.08 12.99
C LEU A 79 9.15 14.08 14.11
N THR A 80 7.87 14.36 14.34
CA THR A 80 7.43 15.49 15.19
C THR A 80 6.39 15.10 16.25
N GLY A 81 5.94 13.85 16.28
CA GLY A 81 4.97 13.33 17.24
C GLY A 81 3.54 13.89 17.10
N SER A 82 3.25 14.67 16.06
CA SER A 82 1.94 15.34 15.90
C SER A 82 1.55 15.54 14.44
N TYR A 83 0.29 15.89 14.20
CA TYR A 83 -0.19 16.46 12.93
C TYR A 83 -0.30 18.00 13.03
N THR A 84 -0.40 18.69 11.89
CA THR A 84 -0.85 20.09 11.83
C THR A 84 -2.12 20.23 11.01
N ALA A 85 -2.78 21.38 11.13
CA ALA A 85 -4.00 21.67 10.36
C ALA A 85 -3.78 21.59 8.84
N ASP A 86 -2.60 21.97 8.36
CA ASP A 86 -2.19 21.94 6.96
C ASP A 86 -1.57 20.59 6.52
N CYS A 87 -1.12 19.75 7.46
CA CYS A 87 -0.50 18.46 7.18
C CYS A 87 -1.07 17.36 8.09
N CYS A 88 -2.25 16.87 7.71
CA CYS A 88 -2.97 15.78 8.37
C CYS A 88 -3.71 14.88 7.36
N PRO A 89 -4.10 13.65 7.76
CA PRO A 89 -4.98 12.82 6.96
C PRO A 89 -6.29 13.53 6.59
N ASN A 90 -6.85 13.21 5.42
CA ASN A 90 -8.09 13.84 4.94
C ASN A 90 -9.22 13.78 5.98
N TYR A 91 -9.34 12.68 6.72
CA TYR A 91 -10.38 12.53 7.73
C TYR A 91 -10.22 13.45 8.96
N LEU A 92 -9.06 14.10 9.14
CA LEU A 92 -8.84 15.11 10.20
C LEU A 92 -8.99 16.56 9.70
N ARG A 93 -9.16 16.78 8.40
CA ARG A 93 -9.29 18.13 7.83
C ARG A 93 -10.67 18.69 8.15
N ALA A 94 -10.72 19.89 8.75
CA ALA A 94 -11.97 20.53 9.19
C ALA A 94 -13.01 20.66 8.06
N GLU A 95 -12.58 20.95 6.83
CA GLU A 95 -13.44 21.02 5.64
C GLU A 95 -14.18 19.72 5.31
N HIS A 96 -13.69 18.57 5.79
CA HIS A 96 -14.31 17.27 5.56
C HIS A 96 -15.18 16.80 6.75
N GLN A 97 -15.10 17.47 7.90
CA GLN A 97 -15.73 17.02 9.15
C GLN A 97 -17.25 16.90 9.04
N ALA A 98 -17.95 17.93 8.55
CA ALA A 98 -19.40 17.90 8.42
C ALA A 98 -19.88 16.78 7.46
N THR A 99 -19.13 16.56 6.38
CA THR A 99 -19.39 15.48 5.41
C THR A 99 -19.24 14.10 6.04
N LEU A 100 -18.21 13.89 6.87
CA LEU A 100 -17.96 12.61 7.52
C LEU A 100 -19.00 12.35 8.61
N GLN A 101 -19.34 13.35 9.43
CA GLN A 101 -20.38 13.24 10.45
C GLN A 101 -21.73 12.85 9.86
N ALA A 102 -22.12 13.47 8.74
CA ALA A 102 -23.40 13.19 8.07
C ALA A 102 -23.44 11.82 7.36
N ARG A 103 -22.32 11.09 7.26
CA ARG A 103 -22.22 9.80 6.55
C ARG A 103 -21.67 8.67 7.41
N VAL A 104 -21.39 8.92 8.68
CA VAL A 104 -20.78 7.93 9.58
C VAL A 104 -21.68 6.71 9.76
N ASP A 105 -23.00 6.90 9.66
CA ASP A 105 -24.02 5.86 9.70
C ASP A 105 -23.95 4.88 8.51
N ARG A 106 -23.20 5.22 7.45
CA ARG A 106 -22.93 4.34 6.30
C ARG A 106 -21.73 3.43 6.51
N LEU A 107 -20.91 3.68 7.54
CA LEU A 107 -19.76 2.84 7.86
C LEU A 107 -20.23 1.55 8.55
N ARG A 108 -19.73 0.42 8.06
CA ARG A 108 -19.95 -0.89 8.67
C ARG A 108 -18.59 -1.55 8.85
N VAL A 109 -18.36 -2.07 10.04
CA VAL A 109 -17.13 -2.78 10.40
C VAL A 109 -17.47 -4.25 10.57
N HIS A 110 -16.68 -5.11 9.95
CA HIS A 110 -16.85 -6.55 10.01
C HIS A 110 -15.56 -7.21 10.52
N THR A 111 -15.70 -8.13 11.47
CA THR A 111 -14.58 -8.93 12.01
C THR A 111 -14.69 -10.34 11.44
N THR A 112 -14.17 -10.53 10.22
CA THR A 112 -14.18 -11.79 9.47
C THR A 112 -13.14 -11.71 8.35
N SER A 113 -12.82 -12.82 7.67
CA SER A 113 -12.11 -12.78 6.39
C SER A 113 -12.98 -12.11 5.32
N LEU A 114 -12.35 -11.57 4.27
CA LEU A 114 -13.07 -10.99 3.12
C LEU A 114 -13.89 -12.07 2.41
N SER A 115 -13.34 -13.27 2.22
CA SER A 115 -14.10 -14.42 1.70
C SER A 115 -15.35 -14.74 2.52
N GLY A 116 -15.23 -14.84 3.85
CA GLY A 116 -16.37 -15.11 4.74
C GLY A 116 -17.41 -13.98 4.71
N PHE A 117 -16.96 -12.73 4.60
CA PHE A 117 -17.86 -11.59 4.40
C PHE A 117 -18.63 -11.69 3.08
N LEU A 118 -17.95 -11.95 1.97
CA LEU A 118 -18.58 -12.04 0.64
C LEU A 118 -19.53 -13.24 0.53
N GLN A 119 -19.22 -14.37 1.18
CA GLN A 119 -20.12 -15.52 1.23
C GLN A 119 -21.40 -15.24 2.03
N ALA A 120 -21.29 -14.49 3.14
CA ALA A 120 -22.44 -14.17 3.98
C ALA A 120 -23.35 -13.08 3.40
N GLN A 121 -22.85 -12.26 2.48
CA GLN A 121 -23.56 -11.11 1.92
C GLN A 121 -24.07 -11.40 0.51
N GLN A 122 -25.35 -11.12 0.25
CA GLN A 122 -25.95 -11.28 -1.09
C GLN A 122 -25.87 -10.01 -1.96
N GLN A 123 -25.22 -8.96 -1.47
CA GLN A 123 -25.12 -7.68 -2.16
C GLN A 123 -23.94 -7.63 -3.13
N ARG A 124 -24.04 -6.79 -4.15
CA ARG A 124 -22.95 -6.53 -5.10
C ARG A 124 -22.22 -5.23 -4.77
N TYR A 125 -20.92 -5.18 -5.04
CA TYR A 125 -20.04 -4.06 -4.74
C TYR A 125 -19.41 -3.50 -6.01
N SER A 126 -19.28 -2.17 -6.05
CA SER A 126 -18.72 -1.45 -7.21
C SER A 126 -17.24 -1.09 -7.06
N HIS A 127 -16.70 -1.11 -5.83
CA HIS A 127 -15.32 -0.71 -5.57
C HIS A 127 -14.71 -1.61 -4.51
N TYR A 128 -13.50 -2.10 -4.80
CA TYR A 128 -12.67 -2.88 -3.89
C TYR A 128 -11.37 -2.12 -3.66
N VAL A 129 -11.03 -1.91 -2.39
CA VAL A 129 -9.74 -1.35 -1.98
C VAL A 129 -9.01 -2.41 -1.15
N LEU A 130 -8.02 -3.06 -1.76
CA LEU A 130 -7.32 -4.20 -1.22
C LEU A 130 -5.89 -3.82 -0.84
N LEU A 131 -5.39 -4.39 0.25
CA LEU A 131 -4.03 -4.21 0.72
C LEU A 131 -3.19 -5.45 0.42
N ASP A 132 -1.97 -5.50 0.96
CA ASP A 132 -0.96 -6.53 0.74
C ASP A 132 -1.28 -7.90 1.37
N HIS A 133 -2.48 -8.09 1.92
CA HIS A 133 -2.89 -9.41 2.42
C HIS A 133 -2.92 -10.47 1.31
N GLN A 134 -3.11 -10.03 0.06
CA GLN A 134 -3.03 -10.87 -1.13
C GLN A 134 -1.64 -11.49 -1.33
N ASP A 135 -0.57 -10.73 -1.08
CA ASP A 135 0.82 -11.22 -1.18
C ASP A 135 1.07 -12.35 -0.18
N TRP A 136 0.54 -12.18 1.04
CA TRP A 136 0.64 -13.21 2.07
C TRP A 136 -0.13 -14.47 1.69
N MET A 137 -1.36 -14.31 1.18
CA MET A 137 -2.19 -15.44 0.74
C MET A 137 -1.57 -16.18 -0.45
N ALA A 138 -0.96 -15.48 -1.40
CA ALA A 138 -0.25 -16.11 -2.52
C ALA A 138 0.86 -17.06 -2.03
N ALA A 139 1.62 -16.65 -1.01
CA ALA A 139 2.73 -17.43 -0.48
C ALA A 139 2.31 -18.55 0.49
N HIS A 140 1.20 -18.41 1.22
CA HIS A 140 0.84 -19.32 2.33
C HIS A 140 -0.51 -20.02 2.18
N ALA A 141 -1.41 -19.50 1.35
CA ALA A 141 -2.78 -19.99 1.20
C ALA A 141 -3.32 -19.75 -0.23
N PRO A 142 -2.67 -20.30 -1.28
CA PRO A 142 -3.02 -20.02 -2.68
C PRO A 142 -4.44 -20.48 -3.07
N GLU A 143 -4.96 -21.53 -2.42
CA GLU A 143 -6.35 -21.96 -2.59
C GLU A 143 -7.34 -20.92 -2.03
N ALA A 144 -7.03 -20.36 -0.85
CA ALA A 144 -7.84 -19.30 -0.26
C ALA A 144 -7.78 -18.01 -1.07
N LEU A 145 -6.61 -17.70 -1.68
CA LEU A 145 -6.47 -16.56 -2.60
C LEU A 145 -7.41 -16.75 -3.80
N SER A 146 -7.37 -17.94 -4.40
CA SER A 146 -8.21 -18.27 -5.55
C SER A 146 -9.71 -18.19 -5.21
N GLU A 147 -10.11 -18.68 -4.04
CA GLU A 147 -11.49 -18.59 -3.55
C GLU A 147 -11.93 -17.14 -3.31
N GLU A 148 -11.11 -16.34 -2.63
CA GLU A 148 -11.40 -14.93 -2.38
C GLU A 148 -11.60 -14.15 -3.69
N TRP A 149 -10.77 -14.40 -4.70
CA TRP A 149 -10.93 -13.76 -6.00
C TRP A 149 -12.17 -14.22 -6.75
N ARG A 150 -12.56 -15.50 -6.68
CA ARG A 150 -13.85 -15.95 -7.24
C ARG A 150 -15.01 -15.20 -6.60
N LEU A 151 -14.99 -15.06 -5.27
CA LEU A 151 -16.02 -14.34 -4.53
C LEU A 151 -16.03 -12.84 -4.85
N ILE A 152 -14.87 -12.20 -5.01
CA ILE A 152 -14.76 -10.80 -5.46
C ILE A 152 -15.43 -10.65 -6.82
N LEU A 153 -15.07 -11.49 -7.80
CA LEU A 153 -15.63 -11.44 -9.15
C LEU A 153 -17.14 -11.70 -9.17
N GLN A 154 -17.63 -12.66 -8.37
CA GLN A 154 -19.06 -12.98 -8.27
C GLN A 154 -19.87 -11.86 -7.60
N SER A 155 -19.29 -11.23 -6.59
CA SER A 155 -19.93 -10.17 -5.80
C SER A 155 -19.76 -8.78 -6.43
N SER A 156 -19.14 -8.67 -7.60
CA SER A 156 -18.90 -7.40 -8.27
C SER A 156 -20.12 -6.94 -9.07
N THR A 157 -20.38 -5.64 -9.07
CA THR A 157 -21.26 -5.01 -10.07
C THR A 157 -20.56 -5.00 -11.43
N GLU A 158 -21.33 -4.84 -12.50
CA GLU A 158 -20.76 -4.48 -13.80
C GLU A 158 -19.97 -3.16 -13.67
N GLY A 159 -18.79 -3.10 -14.28
CA GLY A 159 -17.89 -1.94 -14.20
C GLY A 159 -17.26 -1.71 -12.82
N ALA A 160 -17.27 -2.71 -11.93
CA ALA A 160 -16.61 -2.61 -10.64
C ALA A 160 -15.10 -2.30 -10.80
N ARG A 161 -14.55 -1.57 -9.83
CA ARG A 161 -13.15 -1.12 -9.84
C ARG A 161 -12.38 -1.72 -8.69
N ILE A 162 -11.11 -2.03 -8.94
CA ILE A 162 -10.18 -2.56 -7.96
C ILE A 162 -9.01 -1.59 -7.85
N LEU A 163 -8.72 -1.18 -6.61
CA LEU A 163 -7.47 -0.56 -6.22
C LEU A 163 -6.76 -1.52 -5.27
N MET A 164 -5.59 -2.01 -5.65
CA MET A 164 -4.80 -2.94 -4.85
C MET A 164 -3.37 -2.44 -4.70
N ARG A 165 -2.78 -2.64 -3.51
CA ARG A 165 -1.36 -2.40 -3.25
C ARG A 165 -0.66 -3.71 -2.94
N SER A 166 0.55 -3.90 -3.45
CA SER A 166 1.36 -5.08 -3.19
C SER A 166 2.75 -4.72 -2.65
N ALA A 167 3.28 -5.58 -1.80
CA ALA A 167 4.66 -5.54 -1.36
C ALA A 167 5.66 -5.89 -2.50
N GLY A 168 5.24 -6.71 -3.46
CA GLY A 168 6.00 -7.10 -4.64
C GLY A 168 6.08 -5.99 -5.70
N LEU A 169 7.06 -6.10 -6.60
CA LEU A 169 7.23 -5.19 -7.73
C LEU A 169 6.23 -5.45 -8.86
N ASP A 170 5.72 -6.68 -8.94
CA ASP A 170 4.69 -7.14 -9.86
C ASP A 170 3.56 -7.84 -9.09
N MET A 171 2.51 -8.20 -9.82
CA MET A 171 1.33 -8.88 -9.29
C MET A 171 1.04 -10.17 -10.05
N ASP A 172 2.11 -10.85 -10.49
CA ASP A 172 2.00 -12.08 -11.28
C ASP A 172 1.43 -13.25 -10.45
N PHE A 173 1.43 -13.10 -9.13
CA PHE A 173 0.81 -14.04 -8.20
C PHE A 173 -0.72 -14.12 -8.32
N LEU A 174 -1.38 -13.12 -8.93
CA LEU A 174 -2.82 -13.14 -9.14
C LEU A 174 -3.19 -14.31 -10.06
N PRO A 175 -4.21 -15.13 -9.74
CA PRO A 175 -4.59 -16.25 -10.60
C PRO A 175 -4.95 -15.84 -12.03
N ASP A 176 -4.69 -16.72 -13.01
CA ASP A 176 -4.89 -16.44 -14.44
C ASP A 176 -6.31 -15.95 -14.76
N PHE A 177 -7.33 -16.61 -14.20
CA PHE A 177 -8.74 -16.24 -14.38
C PHE A 177 -9.07 -14.83 -13.86
N VAL A 178 -8.27 -14.30 -12.93
CA VAL A 178 -8.40 -12.93 -12.44
C VAL A 178 -7.75 -11.97 -13.43
N ARG A 179 -6.52 -12.26 -13.86
CA ARG A 179 -5.78 -11.41 -14.80
C ARG A 179 -6.53 -11.23 -16.13
N GLU A 180 -7.24 -12.25 -16.60
CA GLU A 180 -8.10 -12.19 -17.79
C GLU A 180 -9.28 -11.20 -17.64
N ARG A 181 -9.77 -11.02 -16.42
CA ARG A 181 -10.91 -10.15 -16.08
C ARG A 181 -10.52 -8.72 -15.72
N LEU A 182 -9.25 -8.49 -15.38
CA LEU A 182 -8.74 -7.17 -15.02
C LEU A 182 -8.37 -6.34 -16.25
N GLU A 183 -8.91 -5.14 -16.32
CA GLU A 183 -8.49 -4.11 -17.26
C GLU A 183 -7.67 -3.07 -16.51
N ALA A 184 -6.34 -3.23 -16.53
CA ALA A 184 -5.43 -2.40 -15.77
C ALA A 184 -5.25 -1.00 -16.40
N ASP A 185 -5.46 0.04 -15.60
CA ASP A 185 -5.03 1.41 -15.90
C ASP A 185 -3.58 1.61 -15.44
N GLN A 186 -2.65 1.18 -16.29
CA GLN A 186 -1.21 1.29 -16.01
C GLN A 186 -0.77 2.74 -15.79
N SER A 187 -1.35 3.67 -16.55
CA SER A 187 -0.98 5.09 -16.51
C SER A 187 -1.39 5.75 -15.18
N GLY A 188 -2.63 5.51 -14.74
CA GLY A 188 -3.13 5.99 -13.47
C GLY A 188 -2.43 5.31 -12.29
N ALA A 189 -2.22 4.00 -12.37
CA ALA A 189 -1.49 3.25 -11.34
C ALA A 189 -0.07 3.80 -11.14
N ALA A 190 0.69 4.00 -12.22
CA ALA A 190 2.04 4.56 -12.14
C ALA A 190 2.03 6.01 -11.62
N HIS A 191 1.11 6.84 -12.09
CA HIS A 191 0.97 8.24 -11.64
C HIS A 191 0.75 8.35 -10.13
N TRP A 192 -0.14 7.52 -9.58
CA TRP A 192 -0.48 7.52 -8.15
C TRP A 192 0.57 6.80 -7.31
N HIS A 193 1.22 5.76 -7.84
CA HIS A 193 2.32 5.07 -7.14
C HIS A 193 3.51 6.01 -6.90
N GLN A 194 3.88 6.82 -7.90
CA GLN A 194 4.93 7.86 -7.74
C GLN A 194 4.58 8.93 -6.70
N ARG A 195 3.30 9.05 -6.32
CA ARG A 195 2.82 10.00 -5.31
C ARG A 195 2.53 9.31 -3.97
N ASP A 196 2.86 8.03 -3.81
CA ASP A 196 2.66 7.34 -2.55
C ASP A 196 3.57 7.94 -1.48
N ARG A 197 2.95 8.60 -0.51
CA ARG A 197 3.63 9.32 0.56
C ARG A 197 4.18 8.39 1.65
N VAL A 198 3.72 7.14 1.68
CA VAL A 198 4.20 6.14 2.65
C VAL A 198 5.49 5.50 2.16
N GLY A 199 5.55 5.09 0.89
CA GLY A 199 6.75 4.56 0.25
C GLY A 199 7.05 3.09 0.56
N THR A 200 6.11 2.35 1.17
CA THR A 200 6.30 0.97 1.64
C THR A 200 5.96 -0.10 0.61
N TYR A 201 5.11 0.22 -0.36
CA TYR A 201 4.64 -0.75 -1.35
C TYR A 201 5.55 -0.78 -2.58
N GLY A 202 5.67 -1.97 -3.19
CA GLY A 202 6.44 -2.20 -4.40
C GLY A 202 5.66 -1.84 -5.66
N SER A 203 4.35 -2.04 -5.65
CA SER A 203 3.48 -1.79 -6.81
C SER A 203 2.04 -1.43 -6.40
N VAL A 204 1.30 -0.86 -7.35
CA VAL A 204 -0.12 -0.51 -7.22
C VAL A 204 -0.83 -0.98 -8.49
N LEU A 205 -2.00 -1.59 -8.32
CA LEU A 205 -2.94 -1.91 -9.39
C LEU A 205 -4.16 -1.02 -9.26
N SER A 206 -4.50 -0.37 -10.36
CA SER A 206 -5.79 0.28 -10.59
C SER A 206 -6.41 -0.42 -11.78
N ALA A 207 -7.56 -1.07 -11.62
CA ALA A 207 -8.18 -1.83 -12.68
C ALA A 207 -9.71 -1.74 -12.68
N GLY A 208 -10.30 -1.78 -13.86
CA GLY A 208 -11.71 -2.09 -14.05
C GLY A 208 -11.91 -3.60 -14.18
N LEU A 209 -13.09 -4.09 -13.79
CA LEU A 209 -13.50 -5.47 -14.03
C LEU A 209 -14.30 -5.55 -15.32
N ARG A 210 -13.82 -6.39 -16.24
CA ARG A 210 -14.54 -6.74 -17.46
C ARG A 210 -15.81 -7.53 -17.14
N PRO A 211 -16.87 -7.39 -17.96
CA PRO A 211 -18.05 -8.25 -17.87
C PRO A 211 -17.66 -9.73 -17.91
N ALA A 212 -18.44 -10.58 -17.27
CA ALA A 212 -18.27 -12.02 -17.48
C ALA A 212 -18.55 -12.32 -18.96
N THR A 213 -17.63 -13.00 -19.63
CA THR A 213 -17.88 -13.54 -20.97
C THR A 213 -19.02 -14.57 -20.85
N ALA A 214 -20.09 -14.35 -21.61
CA ALA A 214 -21.24 -15.24 -21.68
C ALA A 214 -20.88 -16.59 -22.31
#